data_AF-A0A1E3VPA4-F1
#
_entry.id   AF-A0A1E3VPA4-F1
#
_cell.length_a   1.000
_cell.length_b   1.000
_cell.length_c   1.000
_cell.angle_alpha   90.00
_cell.angle_beta   90.00
_cell.angle_gamma   90.00
#
_symmetry.space_group_name_H-M   'P 1'
#
loop_
_entity.id
_entity.type
_entity.pdbx_description
1 polymer ?
#
loop_
_entity_poly.entity_id
_entity_poly.type
_entity_poly.pdbx_seq_one_letter_code
_entity_poly.pdbx_strand_id
1 'polypeptide(L)'
;MKERGNGGSRKNAGSAYKIKLRGRDGAPMSMRELRQGLFDIVRELERYEAYRAKWATLYLTLVDEDGNEIRIDTRGERILYPYKSIADEKGL
;
A
#
# COMPACT_ATOMS: atom_id res chain seq x y z
N MET A 1 -6.68 -16.81 44.46
CA MET A 1 -6.18 -16.92 43.08
C MET A 1 -6.57 -15.64 42.35
N LYS A 2 -5.61 -14.78 41.98
CA LYS A 2 -5.89 -13.54 41.23
C LYS A 2 -5.87 -13.89 39.74
N GLU A 3 -7.04 -13.93 39.12
CA GLU A 3 -7.14 -14.02 37.67
C GLU A 3 -6.62 -12.70 37.07
N ARG A 4 -5.51 -12.81 36.34
CA ARG A 4 -4.96 -11.70 35.57
C ARG A 4 -5.92 -11.46 34.41
N GLY A 5 -6.69 -10.37 34.50
CA GLY A 5 -7.48 -9.86 33.40
C GLY A 5 -6.57 -9.70 32.18
N ASN A 6 -6.82 -10.55 31.18
CA ASN A 6 -6.19 -10.48 29.88
C ASN A 6 -6.65 -9.18 29.22
N GLY A 7 -5.88 -8.11 29.44
CA GLY A 7 -5.99 -6.83 28.75
C GLY A 7 -5.61 -7.00 27.29
N GLY A 8 -6.42 -7.74 26.54
CA GLY A 8 -6.41 -7.73 25.09
C GLY A 8 -6.88 -6.35 24.66
N SER A 9 -5.96 -5.39 24.56
CA SER A 9 -6.23 -4.15 23.86
C SER A 9 -6.77 -4.55 22.48
N ARG A 10 -8.04 -4.24 22.24
CA ARG A 10 -8.59 -4.25 20.88
C ARG A 10 -7.75 -3.21 20.14
N LYS A 11 -6.70 -3.66 19.47
CA LYS A 11 -5.85 -2.83 18.63
C LYS A 11 -6.81 -2.24 17.61
N ASN A 12 -7.23 -0.99 17.83
CA ASN A 12 -8.20 -0.28 17.02
C ASN A 12 -7.83 -0.55 15.56
N ALA A 13 -8.69 -1.28 14.85
CA ALA A 13 -8.60 -1.49 13.42
C ALA A 13 -8.82 -0.11 12.79
N GLY A 14 -7.74 0.67 12.81
CA GLY A 14 -7.75 2.13 12.86
C GLY A 14 -8.48 2.75 11.68
N SER A 15 -8.76 4.05 11.83
CA SER A 15 -9.44 4.96 10.90
C SER A 15 -8.92 4.99 9.45
N ALA A 16 -8.01 4.11 9.05
CA ALA A 16 -7.48 4.00 7.71
C ALA A 16 -8.47 3.30 6.76
N TYR A 17 -8.75 3.95 5.63
CA TYR A 17 -9.45 3.35 4.50
C TYR A 17 -8.52 2.35 3.79
N LYS A 18 -8.97 1.10 3.62
CA LYS A 18 -8.18 0.02 3.00
C LYS A 18 -8.74 -0.33 1.64
N ILE A 19 -7.92 -0.19 0.61
CA ILE A 19 -8.27 -0.58 -0.76
C ILE A 19 -7.48 -1.84 -1.11
N LYS A 20 -8.16 -2.85 -1.65
CA LYS A 20 -7.55 -4.10 -2.12
C LYS A 20 -7.75 -4.22 -3.62
N LEU A 21 -6.66 -4.19 -4.38
CA LEU A 21 -6.66 -4.46 -5.82
C LEU A 21 -6.25 -5.92 -6.04
N ARG A 22 -7.09 -6.70 -6.73
CA ARG A 22 -6.88 -8.13 -6.98
C ARG A 22 -7.39 -8.51 -8.37
N GLY A 23 -6.80 -9.55 -8.96
CA GLY A 23 -7.33 -10.14 -10.16
C GLY A 23 -8.64 -10.86 -9.89
N ARG A 24 -9.39 -11.11 -10.97
CA ARG A 24 -10.65 -11.84 -10.90
C ARG A 24 -10.42 -13.24 -10.31
N ASP A 25 -11.31 -13.67 -9.42
CA ASP A 25 -11.27 -14.99 -8.76
C ASP A 25 -9.96 -15.29 -8.01
N GLY A 26 -9.21 -14.25 -7.63
CA GLY A 26 -7.94 -14.38 -6.93
C GLY A 26 -6.74 -14.69 -7.83
N ALA A 27 -6.92 -14.70 -9.16
CA ALA A 27 -5.81 -14.84 -10.09
C ALA A 27 -4.81 -13.67 -9.95
N PRO A 28 -3.50 -13.91 -10.18
CA PRO A 28 -2.53 -12.83 -10.31
C PRO A 28 -2.94 -11.86 -11.42
N MET A 29 -2.69 -10.57 -11.19
CA MET A 29 -2.87 -9.55 -12.22
C MET A 29 -1.58 -9.39 -13.01
N SER A 30 -1.71 -9.12 -14.31
CA SER A 30 -0.59 -8.60 -15.09
C SER A 30 -0.16 -7.22 -14.56
N MET A 31 1.08 -6.82 -14.84
CA MET A 31 1.56 -5.48 -14.51
C MET A 31 0.75 -4.37 -15.21
N ARG A 32 0.15 -4.66 -16.36
CA ARG A 32 -0.74 -3.72 -17.08
C ARG A 32 -2.05 -3.48 -16.33
N GLU A 33 -2.65 -4.56 -15.81
CA GLU A 33 -3.88 -4.48 -15.01
C GLU A 33 -3.61 -3.83 -13.66
N LEU A 34 -2.49 -4.16 -13.00
CA LEU A 34 -2.05 -3.48 -11.78
C LEU A 34 -1.94 -1.96 -12.01
N ARG A 35 -1.27 -1.55 -13.10
CA ARG A 35 -1.14 -0.13 -13.46
C ARG A 35 -2.50 0.53 -13.63
N GLN A 36 -3.40 -0.08 -14.39
CA GLN A 36 -4.74 0.48 -14.62
C GLN A 36 -5.52 0.59 -13.31
N GLY A 37 -5.54 -0.46 -12.49
CA GLY A 37 -6.24 -0.45 -11.21
C GLY A 37 -5.70 0.60 -10.23
N LEU A 38 -4.39 0.86 -10.23
CA LEU A 38 -3.81 1.96 -9.44
C LEU A 38 -4.30 3.33 -9.91
N PHE A 39 -4.44 3.56 -11.22
CA PHE A 39 -5.03 4.79 -11.75
C PHE A 39 -6.50 4.93 -11.35
N ASP A 40 -7.26 3.85 -11.42
CA ASP A 40 -8.68 3.86 -11.06
C ASP A 40 -8.87 4.16 -9.56
N ILE A 41 -7.98 3.62 -8.70
CA ILE A 41 -7.94 3.95 -7.27
C ILE A 41 -7.67 5.44 -7.05
N VAL A 42 -6.69 6.02 -7.74
CA VAL A 42 -6.40 7.46 -7.62
C VAL A 42 -7.63 8.28 -8.02
N ARG A 43 -8.30 7.94 -9.13
CA ARG A 43 -9.53 8.60 -9.57
C ARG A 43 -10.68 8.46 -8.58
N GLU A 44 -10.83 7.31 -7.93
CA GLU A 44 -11.80 7.16 -6.84
C GLU A 44 -11.46 8.10 -5.67
N LEU A 45 -10.18 8.21 -5.32
CA LEU A 45 -9.73 9.05 -4.22
C LEU A 45 -9.84 10.56 -4.48
N GLU A 46 -9.90 11.01 -5.75
CA GLU A 46 -10.12 12.42 -6.11
C GLU A 46 -11.39 13.00 -5.47
N ARG A 47 -12.42 12.18 -5.24
CA ARG A 47 -13.64 12.62 -4.56
C ARG A 47 -13.44 13.07 -3.10
N TYR A 48 -12.27 12.78 -2.54
CA TYR A 48 -11.84 13.14 -1.19
C TYR A 48 -10.76 14.24 -1.21
N GLU A 49 -10.64 15.03 -2.28
CA GLU A 49 -9.63 16.09 -2.45
C GLU A 49 -9.62 17.15 -1.34
N ALA A 50 -10.75 17.32 -0.62
CA ALA A 50 -10.84 18.22 0.53
C ALA A 50 -9.98 17.78 1.73
N TYR A 51 -9.52 16.53 1.76
CA TYR A 51 -8.75 15.94 2.86
C TYR A 51 -7.26 15.81 2.51
N ARG A 52 -6.42 15.67 3.55
CA ARG A 52 -4.97 15.43 3.41
C ARG A 52 -4.61 14.04 3.91
N ALA A 53 -3.85 13.29 3.10
CA ALA A 53 -3.27 12.02 3.54
C ALA A 53 -2.09 12.28 4.48
N LYS A 54 -2.10 11.66 5.67
CA LYS A 54 -0.96 11.71 6.61
C LYS A 54 0.21 10.85 6.10
N TRP A 55 -0.09 9.72 5.48
CA TRP A 55 0.82 8.78 4.83
C TRP A 55 0.01 7.79 3.99
N ALA A 56 0.65 7.12 3.04
CA ALA A 56 0.09 6.00 2.28
C ALA A 56 1.18 4.96 2.02
N THR A 57 0.82 3.68 2.08
CA THR A 57 1.76 2.57 1.85
C THR A 57 1.15 1.61 0.84
N LEU A 58 1.93 1.25 -0.18
CA LEU A 58 1.57 0.24 -1.16
C LEU A 58 2.35 -1.04 -0.85
N TYR A 59 1.63 -2.08 -0.43
CA TYR A 59 2.19 -3.42 -0.25
C TYR A 59 1.99 -4.20 -1.54
N LEU A 60 3.08 -4.73 -2.11
CA LEU A 60 3.05 -5.54 -3.32
C LEU A 60 3.46 -6.97 -3.00
N THR A 61 2.62 -7.91 -3.41
CA THR A 61 2.98 -9.32 -3.54
C THR A 61 3.01 -9.60 -5.04
N LEU A 62 4.18 -9.93 -5.56
CA LEU A 62 4.37 -10.28 -6.96
C LEU A 62 4.64 -11.77 -7.07
N VAL A 63 4.20 -12.38 -8.16
CA VAL A 63 4.52 -13.76 -8.51
C VAL A 63 5.22 -13.81 -9.87
N ASP A 64 6.07 -14.81 -10.07
CA ASP A 64 6.67 -15.11 -11.38
C ASP A 64 5.70 -15.92 -12.28
N GLU A 65 6.20 -16.36 -13.44
CA GLU A 65 5.45 -17.15 -14.42
C GLU A 65 4.99 -18.51 -13.88
N ASP A 66 5.73 -19.06 -12.90
CA ASP A 66 5.43 -20.32 -12.23
C ASP A 66 4.50 -20.13 -11.01
N GLY A 67 4.16 -18.88 -10.67
CA GLY A 67 3.30 -18.53 -9.53
C GLY A 67 4.04 -18.43 -8.20
N ASN A 68 5.38 -18.46 -8.19
CA ASN A 68 6.16 -18.30 -6.97
C ASN A 68 6.24 -16.83 -6.58
N GLU A 69 6.08 -16.52 -5.29
CA GLU A 69 6.24 -15.14 -4.81
C GLU A 69 7.68 -14.66 -5.00
N ILE A 70 7.83 -13.50 -5.63
CA ILE A 70 9.13 -12.86 -5.85
C ILE A 70 9.30 -11.63 -4.98
N ARG A 71 10.55 -11.38 -4.59
CA ARG A 71 10.95 -10.19 -3.83
C ARG A 71 11.77 -9.27 -4.73
N ILE A 72 11.26 -8.05 -4.95
CA ILE A 72 11.90 -7.06 -5.85
C ILE A 72 13.21 -6.51 -5.25
N ASP A 73 13.27 -6.37 -3.93
CA ASP A 73 14.43 -5.86 -3.21
C ASP A 73 14.66 -6.68 -1.92
N THR A 74 15.91 -6.99 -1.64
CA THR A 74 16.35 -7.60 -0.37
C THR A 74 15.89 -6.82 0.85
N ARG A 75 15.83 -5.48 0.79
CA ARG A 75 15.32 -4.65 1.90
C ARG A 75 13.80 -4.76 2.09
N GLY A 76 13.06 -5.14 1.06
CA GLY A 76 11.61 -5.38 1.12
C GLY A 76 10.75 -4.12 1.21
N GLU A 77 11.37 -2.93 1.22
CA GLU A 77 10.68 -1.64 1.25
C GLU A 77 11.46 -0.61 0.45
N ARG A 78 10.76 0.18 -0.35
CA ARG A 78 11.29 1.37 -1.01
C ARG A 78 10.38 2.56 -0.72
N ILE A 79 10.94 3.60 -0.10
CA ILE A 79 10.21 4.83 0.20
C ILE A 79 10.35 5.79 -0.99
N LEU A 80 9.21 6.29 -1.48
CA LEU A 80 9.14 7.32 -2.51
C LEU A 80 8.55 8.58 -1.89
N TYR A 81 9.20 9.72 -2.10
CA TYR A 81 8.69 11.02 -1.69
C TYR A 81 8.05 11.71 -2.90
N PRO A 82 6.73 11.93 -2.92
CA PRO A 82 6.01 12.46 -4.09
C PRO A 82 6.39 13.92 -4.42
N TYR A 83 6.95 14.64 -3.45
CA TYR A 83 7.44 16.01 -3.61
C TYR A 83 8.95 16.05 -3.39
N LYS A 84 9.74 15.57 -4.35
CA LYS A 84 11.10 16.11 -4.46
C LYS A 84 10.98 17.52 -5.01
N SER A 85 11.10 18.51 -4.13
CA SER A 85 11.36 19.89 -4.55
C SER A 85 12.62 19.88 -5.41
N ILE A 86 12.65 20.70 -6.47
CA ILE A 86 13.83 20.93 -7.33
C ILE A 86 15.09 21.30 -6.51
N ALA A 87 14.92 21.72 -5.25
CA ALA A 87 15.99 21.94 -4.28
C ALA A 87 16.81 20.67 -3.93
N ASP A 88 16.23 19.47 -3.94
CA ASP A 88 16.96 18.24 -3.58
C ASP A 88 17.78 17.65 -4.75
N GLU A 89 17.62 18.18 -5.98
CA GLU A 89 18.42 17.79 -7.14
C GLU A 89 19.69 18.63 -7.31
N LYS A 90 19.78 19.78 -6.65
CA LYS A 90 20.99 20.61 -6.60
C LYS A 90 21.45 20.71 -5.15
N GLY A 91 22.28 19.77 -4.71
CA GLY A 91 22.85 19.79 -3.36
C GLY A 91 23.53 21.13 -3.04
N LEU A 92 22.80 21.98 -2.32
CA LEU A 92 23.30 23.09 -1.52
C LEU A 92 23.07 22.74 -0.05
#